data_AF-A0A1E4FW46-F1
#
_entry.id   AF-A0A1E4FW46-F1
#
_cell.length_a   1.000
_cell.length_b   1.000
_cell.length_c   1.000
_cell.angle_alpha   90.00
_cell.angle_beta   90.00
_cell.angle_gamma   90.00
#
_symmetry.space_group_name_H-M   'P 1'
#
loop_
_entity.id
_entity.type
_entity.pdbx_description
1 polymer ?
#
loop_
_entity_poly.entity_id
_entity_poly.type
_entity_poly.pdbx_seq_one_letter_code
_entity_poly.pdbx_strand_id
1 'polypeptide(L)'
;MSTNQRTPASIAGIKRLAKKIASEKSVSHSVALEEAAKHAGYQNFIHAKRALSPKVKAPGQQPSRVSNARKPEMHYSEFHTRVRRNWTLAIDQFATANESLSWTSASDMVRTLEPFMGSNANHGHLPTGGGFDFKSVSLGREPGCLEFYVGGRTYIMAKPKRLRLERIAADPAESFLLLELDDLDTTGVYDAERDAGNREYRQEEVVDLGGGYYVQRDGVDDGFYYDRDRRMHDLPEHYRIISRLLNGQIMLVTKGSIWNGAPGTYSGTHDRYPAAEIRSAIERAISRRDAA
;
A
#
# COMPACT_ATOMS: atom_id res chain seq x y z
N MET A 1 19.67 -0.87 -53.93
CA MET A 1 18.37 -0.25 -53.58
C MET A 1 18.32 -0.13 -52.05
N SER A 2 18.39 1.10 -51.53
CA SER A 2 18.40 1.37 -50.09
C SER A 2 16.97 1.39 -49.57
N THR A 3 16.51 0.30 -48.96
CA THR A 3 15.25 0.32 -48.21
C THR A 3 15.50 1.08 -46.92
N ASN A 4 14.99 2.31 -46.90
CA ASN A 4 14.96 3.22 -45.77
C ASN A 4 14.26 2.53 -44.58
N GLN A 5 15.03 1.80 -43.76
CA GLN A 5 14.58 1.24 -42.49
C GLN A 5 14.32 2.41 -41.55
N ARG A 6 13.09 2.93 -41.58
CA ARG A 6 12.61 3.89 -40.59
C ARG A 6 12.64 3.20 -39.23
N THR A 7 13.68 3.47 -38.45
CA THR A 7 13.73 3.14 -37.03
C THR A 7 12.47 3.72 -36.38
N PRO A 8 11.64 2.89 -35.72
CA PRO A 8 10.44 3.41 -35.08
C PRO A 8 10.82 4.35 -33.93
N ALA A 9 10.66 5.65 -34.15
CA ALA A 9 10.99 6.72 -33.19
C ALA A 9 10.03 6.82 -31.99
N SER A 10 9.21 5.79 -31.74
CA SER A 10 8.21 5.78 -30.66
C SER A 10 7.85 4.37 -30.23
N ILE A 11 7.37 4.22 -28.99
CA ILE A 11 6.89 2.94 -28.45
C ILE A 11 5.74 2.38 -29.26
N ALA A 12 4.83 3.23 -29.74
CA ALA A 12 3.76 2.82 -30.65
C ALA A 12 4.31 2.25 -31.96
N GLY A 13 5.42 2.80 -32.47
CA GLY A 13 6.11 2.28 -33.65
C GLY A 13 6.71 0.88 -33.42
N ILE A 14 7.37 0.67 -32.27
CA ILE A 14 7.96 -0.62 -31.91
C ILE A 14 6.86 -1.68 -31.72
N LYS A 15 5.75 -1.33 -31.06
CA LYS A 15 4.59 -2.24 -30.90
C LYS A 15 3.95 -2.63 -32.23
N ARG A 16 3.81 -1.69 -33.18
CA ARG A 16 3.30 -2.00 -34.54
C ARG A 16 4.23 -2.93 -35.30
N LEU A 17 5.54 -2.71 -35.21
CA LEU A 17 6.54 -3.58 -35.82
C LEU A 17 6.51 -4.98 -35.19
N ALA A 18 6.39 -5.07 -33.87
CA ALA A 18 6.26 -6.34 -33.16
C ALA A 18 5.01 -7.12 -33.60
N LYS A 19 3.87 -6.46 -33.81
CA LYS A 19 2.65 -7.11 -34.31
C LYS A 19 2.86 -7.72 -35.71
N LYS A 20 3.61 -7.05 -36.58
CA LYS A 20 3.98 -7.56 -37.91
C LYS A 20 4.93 -8.76 -37.80
N ILE A 21 5.98 -8.66 -36.98
CA ILE A 21 6.95 -9.74 -36.73
C ILE A 21 6.28 -10.97 -36.12
N ALA A 22 5.40 -10.80 -35.14
CA ALA A 22 4.66 -11.89 -34.51
C ALA A 22 3.82 -12.67 -35.53
N SER A 23 3.16 -11.96 -36.44
CA SER A 23 2.36 -12.57 -37.52
C SER A 23 3.23 -13.25 -38.59
N GLU A 24 4.33 -12.63 -39.00
CA GLU A 24 5.20 -13.16 -40.08
C GLU A 24 6.02 -14.36 -39.62
N LYS A 25 6.47 -14.36 -38.37
CA LYS A 25 7.36 -15.40 -37.83
C LYS A 25 6.63 -16.43 -36.97
N SER A 26 5.32 -16.30 -36.77
CA SER A 26 4.52 -17.15 -35.87
C SER A 26 5.15 -17.27 -34.48
N VAL A 27 5.73 -16.18 -33.97
CA VAL A 27 6.34 -16.11 -32.63
C VAL A 27 5.43 -15.38 -31.66
N SER A 28 5.64 -15.60 -30.37
CA SER A 28 4.92 -14.87 -29.33
C SER A 28 5.17 -13.36 -29.44
N HIS A 29 4.17 -12.57 -29.06
CA HIS A 29 4.25 -11.12 -29.16
C HIS A 29 5.40 -10.53 -28.30
N SER A 30 5.75 -11.16 -27.18
CA SER A 30 6.90 -10.74 -26.35
C SER A 30 8.23 -10.93 -27.08
N VAL A 31 8.44 -12.07 -27.74
CA VAL A 31 9.63 -12.32 -28.58
C VAL A 31 9.68 -11.31 -29.73
N ALA A 32 8.54 -11.01 -30.34
CA ALA A 32 8.45 -10.02 -31.40
C ALA A 32 8.72 -8.58 -30.90
N LEU A 33 8.37 -8.24 -29.65
CA LEU A 33 8.67 -6.93 -29.05
C LEU A 33 10.16 -6.75 -28.77
N GLU A 34 10.81 -7.79 -28.24
CA GLU A 34 12.26 -7.83 -28.06
C GLU A 34 12.99 -7.66 -29.40
N GLU A 35 12.55 -8.39 -30.42
CA GLU A 35 13.12 -8.31 -31.75
C GLU A 35 12.88 -6.92 -32.38
N ALA A 36 11.66 -6.39 -32.31
CA ALA A 36 11.32 -5.07 -32.83
C ALA A 36 12.13 -3.95 -32.13
N ALA A 37 12.38 -4.08 -30.83
CA ALA A 37 13.19 -3.12 -30.08
C ALA A 37 14.67 -3.16 -30.51
N LYS A 38 15.23 -4.34 -30.74
CA LYS A 38 16.59 -4.51 -31.30
C LYS A 38 16.70 -3.93 -32.70
N HIS A 39 15.69 -4.12 -33.55
CA HIS A 39 15.61 -3.48 -34.87
C HIS A 39 15.56 -1.95 -34.79
N ALA A 40 15.06 -1.41 -33.67
CA ALA A 40 14.99 0.02 -33.42
C ALA A 40 16.24 0.58 -32.71
N GLY A 41 17.28 -0.23 -32.50
CA GLY A 41 18.55 0.19 -31.89
C GLY A 41 18.57 0.13 -30.35
N TYR A 42 17.60 -0.54 -29.73
CA TYR A 42 17.56 -0.73 -28.27
C TYR A 42 18.00 -2.13 -27.87
N GLN A 43 18.55 -2.29 -26.67
CA GLN A 43 19.02 -3.59 -26.17
C GLN A 43 17.87 -4.61 -26.04
N ASN A 44 16.70 -4.13 -25.59
CA ASN A 44 15.47 -4.87 -25.41
C ASN A 44 14.28 -3.90 -25.41
N PHE A 45 13.05 -4.43 -25.33
CA PHE A 45 11.86 -3.58 -25.33
C PHE A 45 11.79 -2.66 -24.11
N ILE A 46 12.33 -3.10 -22.96
CA ILE A 46 12.36 -2.30 -21.73
C ILE A 46 13.27 -1.08 -21.90
N HIS A 47 14.46 -1.26 -22.48
CA HIS A 47 15.39 -0.20 -22.81
C HIS A 47 14.77 0.79 -23.79
N ALA A 48 14.03 0.30 -24.79
CA ALA A 48 13.27 1.15 -25.69
C ALA A 48 12.22 1.97 -24.93
N LYS A 49 11.43 1.33 -24.05
CA LYS A 49 10.40 2.00 -23.24
C LYS A 49 10.98 3.07 -22.33
N ARG A 50 12.09 2.81 -21.66
CA ARG A 50 12.77 3.81 -20.82
C ARG A 50 13.36 4.97 -21.64
N ALA A 51 13.90 4.68 -22.82
CA ALA A 51 14.49 5.69 -23.68
C ALA A 51 13.45 6.56 -24.41
N LEU A 52 12.29 6.00 -24.76
CA LEU A 52 11.27 6.64 -25.59
C LEU A 52 10.02 7.09 -24.84
N SER A 53 9.80 6.63 -23.60
CA SER A 53 8.71 7.17 -22.79
C SER A 53 9.05 8.61 -22.42
N PRO A 54 8.06 9.53 -22.41
CA PRO A 54 8.27 10.84 -21.83
C PRO A 54 8.79 10.64 -20.41
N LYS A 55 9.90 11.29 -20.04
CA LYS A 55 10.31 11.37 -18.64
C LYS A 55 9.13 11.98 -17.89
N VAL A 56 8.36 11.15 -17.19
CA VAL A 56 7.51 11.64 -16.12
C VAL A 56 8.48 12.34 -15.19
N LYS A 57 8.39 13.68 -15.15
CA LYS A 57 9.12 14.45 -14.15
C LYS A 57 8.79 13.79 -12.81
N ALA A 58 9.81 13.36 -12.10
CA ALA A 58 9.68 13.13 -10.67
C ALA A 58 8.94 14.34 -10.07
N PRO A 59 8.01 14.16 -9.12
CA PRO A 59 7.41 15.29 -8.42
C PRO A 59 8.52 15.96 -7.60
N GLY A 60 9.21 16.94 -8.20
CA GLY A 60 10.41 17.50 -7.60
C GLY A 60 11.29 18.29 -8.54
N GLN A 61 10.73 19.25 -9.28
CA GLN A 61 11.44 20.47 -9.68
C GLN A 61 10.41 21.52 -10.14
N GLN A 62 10.15 22.47 -9.24
CA GLN A 62 9.28 23.62 -9.47
C GLN A 62 9.76 24.43 -10.68
N PRO A 63 8.89 24.75 -11.67
CA PRO A 63 9.04 25.99 -12.41
C PRO A 63 8.58 27.15 -11.51
N SER A 64 9.42 28.17 -11.45
CA SER A 64 9.21 29.40 -10.70
C SER A 64 7.96 30.16 -11.13
N ARG A 65 7.21 30.60 -10.10
CA ARG A 65 6.30 31.75 -10.02
C ARG A 65 5.26 31.93 -11.13
N VAL A 66 4.07 31.38 -10.87
CA VAL A 66 2.83 32.17 -10.98
C VAL A 66 2.18 32.13 -9.60
N SER A 67 1.89 33.29 -9.03
CA SER A 67 1.43 33.50 -7.67
C SER A 67 0.01 32.97 -7.46
N ASN A 68 -0.10 31.71 -7.03
CA ASN A 68 -1.28 31.24 -6.31
C ASN A 68 -1.06 31.56 -4.82
N ALA A 69 -1.99 32.33 -4.25
CA ALA A 69 -2.02 32.66 -2.83
C ALA A 69 -1.82 31.37 -2.01
N ARG A 70 -0.67 31.28 -1.33
CA ARG A 70 -0.36 30.19 -0.41
C ARG A 70 -1.44 30.17 0.67
N LYS A 71 -2.19 29.07 0.77
CA LYS A 71 -2.82 28.71 2.05
C LYS A 71 -1.69 28.73 3.10
N PRO A 72 -1.87 29.39 4.25
CA PRO A 72 -0.82 29.45 5.26
C PRO A 72 -0.40 28.03 5.64
N GLU A 73 0.91 27.80 5.59
CA GLU A 73 1.55 26.55 5.99
C GLU A 73 1.31 26.38 7.49
N MET A 74 0.54 25.37 7.86
CA MET A 74 0.16 25.13 9.25
C MET A 74 1.39 24.81 10.09
N HIS A 75 1.54 25.46 11.25
CA HIS A 75 2.67 25.21 12.13
C HIS A 75 2.63 23.76 12.65
N TYR A 76 3.80 23.12 12.81
CA TYR A 76 3.89 21.68 13.16
C TYR A 76 3.13 21.34 14.47
N SER A 77 3.14 22.23 15.45
CA SER A 77 2.38 22.07 16.70
C SER A 77 0.86 22.17 16.51
N GLU A 78 0.39 23.03 15.60
CA GLU A 78 -1.04 23.16 15.26
C GLU A 78 -1.54 21.90 14.55
N PHE A 79 -0.70 21.32 13.67
CA PHE A 79 -0.98 20.05 13.03
C PHE A 79 -1.17 18.94 14.07
N HIS A 80 -0.22 18.75 14.99
CA HIS A 80 -0.30 17.76 16.06
C HIS A 80 -1.55 17.96 16.93
N THR A 81 -1.83 19.20 17.32
CA THR A 81 -3.01 19.55 18.12
C THR A 81 -4.30 19.14 17.42
N ARG A 82 -4.41 19.45 16.12
CA ARG A 82 -5.60 19.13 15.33
C ARG A 82 -5.81 17.63 15.15
N VAL A 83 -4.76 16.88 14.79
CA VAL A 83 -4.90 15.42 14.55
C VAL A 83 -5.21 14.67 15.84
N ARG A 84 -4.63 15.08 16.98
CA ARG A 84 -4.94 14.53 18.30
C ARG A 84 -6.40 14.81 18.68
N ARG A 85 -6.87 16.05 18.50
CA ARG A 85 -8.25 16.43 18.78
C ARG A 85 -9.25 15.62 17.95
N ASN A 86 -9.01 15.49 16.65
CA ASN A 86 -9.90 14.74 15.76
C ASN A 86 -9.92 13.25 16.13
N TRP A 87 -8.78 12.68 16.51
CA TRP A 87 -8.71 11.31 17.02
C TRP A 87 -9.53 11.12 18.28
N THR A 88 -9.40 12.02 19.27
CA THR A 88 -10.21 11.99 20.49
C THR A 88 -11.70 12.03 20.17
N LEU A 89 -12.14 12.92 19.28
CA LEU A 89 -13.54 13.00 18.87
C LEU A 89 -14.04 11.72 18.17
N ALA A 90 -13.17 10.99 17.47
CA ALA A 90 -13.52 9.70 16.88
C ALA A 90 -13.62 8.60 17.96
N ILE A 91 -12.69 8.58 18.92
CA ILE A 91 -12.70 7.65 20.05
C ILE A 91 -13.95 7.84 20.92
N ASP A 92 -14.32 9.09 21.23
CA ASP A 92 -15.44 9.42 22.11
C ASP A 92 -16.82 9.05 21.52
N GLN A 93 -16.90 8.73 20.22
CA GLN A 93 -18.11 8.13 19.61
C GLN A 93 -18.37 6.71 20.13
N PHE A 94 -17.35 6.04 20.68
CA PHE A 94 -17.44 4.64 21.10
C PHE A 94 -17.24 4.47 22.61
N ALA A 95 -16.29 5.18 23.21
CA ALA A 95 -15.94 5.06 24.63
C ALA A 95 -15.41 6.38 25.20
N THR A 96 -15.94 6.80 26.35
CA THR A 96 -15.47 7.99 27.09
C THR A 96 -14.71 7.62 28.36
N ALA A 97 -14.93 6.44 28.94
CA ALA A 97 -14.25 5.92 30.12
C ALA A 97 -13.08 5.00 29.75
N ASN A 98 -12.24 4.62 30.73
CA ASN A 98 -11.16 3.65 30.50
C ASN A 98 -11.74 2.26 30.20
N GLU A 99 -11.78 1.89 28.91
CA GLU A 99 -12.48 0.70 28.43
C GLU A 99 -11.70 -0.01 27.32
N SER A 100 -12.03 -1.28 27.10
CA SER A 100 -11.53 -2.10 26.00
C SER A 100 -12.74 -2.66 25.25
N LEU A 101 -12.98 -2.15 24.04
CA LEU A 101 -14.08 -2.58 23.19
C LEU A 101 -13.58 -3.55 22.11
N SER A 102 -14.43 -4.47 21.66
CA SER A 102 -14.05 -5.43 20.62
C SER A 102 -15.17 -5.77 19.66
N TRP A 103 -14.82 -5.95 18.39
CA TRP A 103 -15.72 -6.35 17.31
C TRP A 103 -15.13 -7.54 16.55
N THR A 104 -15.99 -8.44 16.06
CA THR A 104 -15.61 -9.64 15.28
C THR A 104 -16.28 -9.70 13.91
N SER A 105 -17.29 -8.86 13.67
CA SER A 105 -17.98 -8.75 12.38
C SER A 105 -17.24 -7.77 11.47
N ALA A 106 -16.87 -8.19 10.25
CA ALA A 106 -16.13 -7.35 9.31
C ALA A 106 -16.87 -6.04 8.99
N SER A 107 -18.21 -6.08 8.86
CA SER A 107 -19.01 -4.87 8.61
C SER A 107 -19.01 -3.90 9.80
N ASP A 108 -19.04 -4.42 11.03
CA ASP A 108 -18.88 -3.58 12.23
C ASP A 108 -17.49 -2.98 12.29
N MET A 109 -16.46 -3.77 11.99
CA MET A 109 -15.07 -3.26 11.96
C MET A 109 -14.90 -2.13 10.95
N VAL A 110 -15.47 -2.24 9.75
CA VAL A 110 -15.43 -1.16 8.74
C VAL A 110 -16.09 0.11 9.30
N ARG A 111 -17.30 0.01 9.86
CA ARG A 111 -18.00 1.16 10.48
C ARG A 111 -17.21 1.77 11.63
N THR A 112 -16.57 0.94 12.45
CA THR A 112 -15.75 1.40 13.58
C THR A 112 -14.45 2.06 13.11
N LEU A 113 -13.82 1.56 12.04
CA LEU A 113 -12.56 2.08 11.53
C LEU A 113 -12.73 3.38 10.72
N GLU A 114 -13.87 3.54 10.04
CA GLU A 114 -14.13 4.66 9.12
C GLU A 114 -13.85 6.05 9.71
N PRO A 115 -14.25 6.40 10.95
CA PRO A 115 -13.95 7.72 11.55
C PRO A 115 -12.45 8.02 11.72
N PHE A 116 -11.60 6.99 11.74
CA PHE A 116 -10.15 7.12 11.91
C PHE A 116 -9.41 7.26 10.57
N MET A 117 -10.10 7.05 9.46
CA MET A 117 -9.52 7.10 8.13
C MET A 117 -9.33 8.53 7.64
N GLY A 118 -8.36 8.71 6.73
CA GLY A 118 -8.17 9.96 6.01
C GLY A 118 -6.71 10.39 5.96
N SER A 119 -6.42 11.30 5.03
CA SER A 119 -5.06 11.84 4.89
C SER A 119 -4.67 12.56 6.18
N ASN A 120 -3.53 12.16 6.77
CA ASN A 120 -3.01 12.72 8.01
C ASN A 120 -3.86 12.51 9.29
N ALA A 121 -4.80 11.55 9.29
CA ALA A 121 -5.60 11.25 10.49
C ALA A 121 -4.92 10.20 11.38
N ASN A 122 -4.53 9.08 10.78
CA ASN A 122 -3.94 7.93 11.43
C ASN A 122 -2.52 7.65 10.90
N HIS A 123 -1.83 6.76 11.62
CA HIS A 123 -0.75 5.96 11.08
C HIS A 123 -0.96 4.50 11.46
N GLY A 124 -1.08 3.63 10.46
CA GLY A 124 -1.23 2.19 10.62
C GLY A 124 0.12 1.50 10.55
N HIS A 125 0.54 0.88 11.65
CA HIS A 125 1.75 0.07 11.74
C HIS A 125 1.48 -1.37 11.28
N LEU A 126 2.29 -1.90 10.38
CA LEU A 126 2.11 -3.23 9.77
C LEU A 126 2.87 -4.34 10.52
N PRO A 127 2.42 -5.60 10.47
CA PRO A 127 3.01 -6.73 11.22
C PRO A 127 4.52 -6.92 11.01
N THR A 128 5.01 -6.70 9.78
CA THR A 128 6.42 -6.89 9.40
C THR A 128 7.25 -5.62 9.49
N GLY A 129 6.70 -4.56 10.10
CA GLY A 129 7.31 -3.24 10.15
C GLY A 129 6.88 -2.33 8.99
N GLY A 130 7.30 -1.07 9.07
CA GLY A 130 6.75 0.01 8.25
C GLY A 130 5.34 0.42 8.68
N GLY A 131 4.70 1.24 7.86
CA GLY A 131 3.35 1.70 8.09
C GLY A 131 2.84 2.62 6.98
N PHE A 132 1.53 2.82 6.96
CA PHE A 132 0.87 3.71 6.01
C PHE A 132 -0.20 4.55 6.69
N ASP A 133 -0.51 5.70 6.10
CA ASP A 133 -1.75 6.40 6.40
C ASP A 133 -2.89 5.69 5.66
N PHE A 134 -3.87 5.17 6.40
CA PHE A 134 -5.07 4.62 5.78
C PHE A 134 -6.07 5.73 5.47
N LYS A 135 -6.38 5.90 4.18
CA LYS A 135 -7.24 6.96 3.67
C LYS A 135 -8.71 6.57 3.65
N SER A 136 -8.99 5.30 3.44
CA SER A 136 -10.32 4.71 3.56
C SER A 136 -10.19 3.23 3.85
N VAL A 137 -11.27 2.65 4.38
CA VAL A 137 -11.43 1.22 4.64
C VAL A 137 -12.72 0.74 4.02
N SER A 138 -12.73 -0.49 3.53
CA SER A 138 -13.92 -1.12 2.97
C SER A 138 -13.85 -2.63 3.13
N LEU A 139 -14.98 -3.32 2.90
CA LEU A 139 -14.94 -4.77 2.69
C LEU A 139 -14.08 -5.06 1.45
N GLY A 140 -13.21 -6.05 1.58
CA GLY A 140 -12.28 -6.44 0.52
C GLY A 140 -12.97 -7.21 -0.59
N ARG A 141 -12.27 -7.31 -1.73
CA ARG A 141 -12.72 -8.12 -2.87
C ARG A 141 -12.66 -9.62 -2.58
N GLU A 142 -11.77 -10.03 -1.69
CA GLU A 142 -11.74 -11.39 -1.17
C GLU A 142 -12.74 -11.59 -0.04
N PRO A 143 -13.53 -12.68 -0.09
CA PRO A 143 -14.52 -12.97 0.94
C PRO A 143 -13.93 -12.93 2.35
N GLY A 144 -14.53 -12.10 3.20
CA GLY A 144 -14.13 -11.94 4.58
C GLY A 144 -12.96 -10.99 4.81
N CYS A 145 -12.27 -10.49 3.78
CA CYS A 145 -11.17 -9.54 3.94
C CYS A 145 -11.65 -8.09 4.10
N LEU A 146 -10.76 -7.25 4.63
CA LEU A 146 -10.85 -5.78 4.55
C LEU A 146 -9.80 -5.26 3.58
N GLU A 147 -10.11 -4.14 2.93
CA GLU A 147 -9.17 -3.38 2.10
C GLU A 147 -9.02 -1.96 2.63
N PHE A 148 -7.76 -1.54 2.80
CA PHE A 148 -7.37 -0.19 3.16
C PHE A 148 -6.72 0.50 1.96
N TYR A 149 -7.25 1.65 1.57
CA TYR A 149 -6.63 2.49 0.55
C TYR A 149 -5.53 3.35 1.18
N VAL A 150 -4.30 3.28 0.65
CA VAL A 150 -3.17 4.08 1.16
C VAL A 150 -2.73 5.19 0.19
N GLY A 151 -3.02 5.05 -1.10
CA GLY A 151 -2.75 6.09 -2.09
C GLY A 151 -2.44 5.55 -3.49
N GLY A 152 -2.71 6.37 -4.51
CA GLY A 152 -2.45 5.99 -5.90
C GLY A 152 -3.25 4.75 -6.30
N ARG A 153 -2.56 3.68 -6.66
CA ARG A 153 -3.15 2.37 -6.96
C ARG A 153 -2.88 1.34 -5.86
N THR A 154 -2.37 1.75 -4.71
CA THR A 154 -1.88 0.86 -3.65
C THR A 154 -2.93 0.66 -2.55
N TYR A 155 -3.11 -0.59 -2.18
CA TYR A 155 -4.03 -1.05 -1.14
C TYR A 155 -3.34 -2.05 -0.21
N ILE A 156 -3.77 -2.07 1.04
CA ILE A 156 -3.44 -3.13 2.00
C ILE A 156 -4.68 -3.99 2.16
N MET A 157 -4.54 -5.31 2.01
CA MET A 157 -5.61 -6.27 2.20
C MET A 157 -5.26 -7.20 3.36
N ALA A 158 -6.22 -7.49 4.22
CA ALA A 158 -6.03 -8.44 5.32
C ALA A 158 -7.35 -9.10 5.70
N LYS A 159 -7.28 -10.35 6.17
CA LYS A 159 -8.44 -11.03 6.75
C LYS A 159 -8.51 -10.70 8.24
N PRO A 160 -9.55 -10.00 8.72
CA PRO A 160 -9.65 -9.63 10.12
C PRO A 160 -10.15 -10.81 10.95
N LYS A 161 -9.59 -10.97 12.15
CA LYS A 161 -10.10 -11.86 13.20
C LYS A 161 -10.89 -11.07 14.23
N ARG A 162 -10.34 -9.95 14.68
CA ARG A 162 -10.91 -9.11 15.73
C ARG A 162 -10.33 -7.71 15.68
N LEU A 163 -11.20 -6.70 15.80
CA LEU A 163 -10.80 -5.32 16.06
C LEU A 163 -10.96 -5.02 17.55
N ARG A 164 -9.98 -4.35 18.14
CA ARG A 164 -10.04 -3.79 19.49
C ARG A 164 -9.85 -2.29 19.47
N LEU A 165 -10.58 -1.59 20.34
CA LEU A 165 -10.32 -0.21 20.70
C LEU A 165 -9.91 -0.18 22.17
N GLU A 166 -8.72 0.32 22.45
CA GLU A 166 -8.21 0.50 23.81
C GLU A 166 -8.27 1.98 24.17
N ARG A 167 -9.25 2.34 25.00
CA ARG A 167 -9.51 3.72 25.42
C ARG A 167 -8.66 4.07 26.63
N ILE A 168 -7.79 5.08 26.49
CA ILE A 168 -6.93 5.59 27.57
C ILE A 168 -7.46 6.94 28.07
N ALA A 169 -8.32 6.92 29.10
CA ALA A 169 -9.04 8.08 29.63
C ALA A 169 -8.12 9.26 29.99
N ALA A 170 -6.94 8.95 30.54
CA ALA A 170 -5.95 9.96 30.95
C ALA A 170 -5.45 10.84 29.79
N ASP A 171 -5.30 10.26 28.59
CA ASP A 171 -4.96 10.99 27.37
C ASP A 171 -5.64 10.31 26.17
N PRO A 172 -6.85 10.76 25.79
CA PRO A 172 -7.66 10.08 24.78
C PRO A 172 -6.99 9.95 23.42
N ALA A 173 -6.09 10.88 23.09
CA ALA A 173 -5.34 10.86 21.85
C ALA A 173 -4.28 9.74 21.79
N GLU A 174 -3.94 9.12 22.93
CA GLU A 174 -3.06 7.95 23.00
C GLU A 174 -3.82 6.62 22.94
N SER A 175 -5.15 6.66 22.90
CA SER A 175 -5.98 5.48 22.62
C SER A 175 -5.65 4.93 21.24
N PHE A 176 -5.74 3.61 21.07
CA PHE A 176 -5.35 2.95 19.83
C PHE A 176 -6.36 1.91 19.39
N LEU A 177 -6.33 1.60 18.09
CA LEU A 177 -7.03 0.44 17.54
C LEU A 177 -6.03 -0.66 17.21
N LEU A 178 -6.42 -1.91 17.47
CA LEU A 178 -5.63 -3.09 17.18
C LEU A 178 -6.48 -4.08 16.39
N LEU A 179 -6.12 -4.27 15.12
CA LEU A 179 -6.76 -5.22 14.24
C LEU A 179 -5.93 -6.50 14.22
N GLU A 180 -6.39 -7.50 14.97
CA GLU A 180 -5.85 -8.86 14.92
C GLU A 180 -6.32 -9.53 13.63
N LEU A 181 -5.39 -10.15 12.90
CA LEU A 181 -5.63 -10.80 11.62
C LEU A 181 -5.83 -12.30 11.80
N ASP A 182 -6.69 -12.86 10.97
CA ASP A 182 -6.82 -14.30 10.77
C ASP A 182 -5.85 -14.74 9.68
N ASP A 183 -5.57 -16.05 9.59
CA ASP A 183 -4.70 -16.57 8.54
C ASP A 183 -5.37 -16.41 7.16
N LEU A 184 -4.57 -15.94 6.20
CA LEU A 184 -4.93 -15.82 4.78
C LEU A 184 -3.92 -16.62 3.94
N ASP A 185 -4.44 -17.40 3.00
CA ASP A 185 -3.61 -18.18 2.08
C ASP A 185 -2.88 -17.27 1.07
N THR A 186 -1.71 -17.72 0.63
CA THR A 186 -0.97 -17.05 -0.45
C THR A 186 -1.74 -17.12 -1.76
N THR A 187 -1.51 -16.16 -2.65
CA THR A 187 -2.10 -16.18 -4.00
C THR A 187 -1.52 -17.27 -4.91
N GLY A 188 -0.36 -17.85 -4.53
CA GLY A 188 0.40 -18.77 -5.39
C GLY A 188 1.03 -18.10 -6.62
N VAL A 189 1.12 -16.76 -6.63
CA VAL A 189 1.74 -15.97 -7.71
C VAL A 189 3.26 -16.09 -7.73
N TYR A 190 3.85 -16.37 -6.56
CA TYR A 190 5.29 -16.59 -6.39
C TYR A 190 5.57 -18.09 -6.30
N ASP A 191 6.73 -18.53 -6.79
CA ASP A 191 7.05 -19.95 -6.92
C ASP A 191 7.01 -20.70 -5.58
N ALA A 192 6.60 -21.97 -5.64
CA ALA A 192 6.41 -22.85 -4.50
C ALA A 192 7.66 -23.04 -3.60
N GLU A 193 8.89 -22.78 -4.07
CA GLU A 193 10.08 -22.83 -3.20
C GLU A 193 10.14 -21.66 -2.20
N ARG A 194 9.43 -20.55 -2.47
CA ARG A 194 9.18 -19.48 -1.49
C ARG A 194 7.95 -19.75 -0.63
N ASP A 195 6.93 -20.42 -1.19
CA ASP A 195 5.63 -20.66 -0.54
C ASP A 195 5.56 -22.00 0.24
N ALA A 196 6.48 -22.94 0.01
CA ALA A 196 6.50 -24.25 0.66
C ALA A 196 6.98 -24.14 2.11
N GLY A 197 6.03 -23.81 3.00
CA GLY A 197 6.16 -24.06 4.42
C GLY A 197 6.93 -23.02 5.23
N ASN A 198 7.39 -21.92 4.63
CA ASN A 198 7.95 -20.84 5.41
C ASN A 198 6.85 -19.94 6.00
N ARG A 199 6.36 -20.30 7.20
CA ARG A 199 5.47 -19.47 8.03
C ARG A 199 6.02 -18.07 8.36
N GLU A 200 7.26 -17.77 8.01
CA GLU A 200 7.85 -16.42 8.11
C GLU A 200 7.42 -15.47 6.98
N TYR A 201 6.86 -15.96 5.87
CA TYR A 201 6.24 -15.08 4.88
C TYR A 201 4.90 -14.60 5.43
N ARG A 202 4.89 -13.36 5.93
CA ARG A 202 3.74 -12.74 6.59
C ARG A 202 3.01 -11.73 5.71
N GLN A 203 3.53 -11.49 4.52
CA GLN A 203 2.91 -10.65 3.51
C GLN A 203 3.39 -11.01 2.10
N GLU A 204 2.58 -10.70 1.10
CA GLU A 204 2.93 -10.75 -0.33
C GLU A 204 2.43 -9.47 -1.02
N GLU A 205 3.21 -8.93 -1.97
CA GLU A 205 2.76 -7.83 -2.82
C GLU A 205 2.39 -8.38 -4.19
N VAL A 206 1.17 -8.14 -4.66
CA VAL A 206 0.67 -8.64 -5.94
C VAL A 206 0.00 -7.52 -6.74
N VAL A 207 -0.17 -7.73 -8.04
CA VAL A 207 -1.02 -6.86 -8.86
C VAL A 207 -2.36 -7.54 -9.12
N ASP A 208 -3.42 -6.91 -8.66
CA ASP A 208 -4.81 -7.24 -8.99
C ASP A 208 -5.14 -6.65 -10.37
N LEU A 209 -5.34 -7.53 -11.35
CA LEU A 209 -5.82 -7.16 -12.69
C LEU A 209 -7.34 -7.15 -12.79
N GLY A 210 -8.06 -7.45 -11.69
CA GLY A 210 -9.50 -7.57 -11.61
C GLY A 210 -9.99 -9.02 -11.60
N GLY A 211 -11.19 -9.24 -11.06
CA GLY A 211 -11.86 -10.55 -11.10
C GLY A 211 -11.17 -11.66 -10.30
N GLY A 212 -10.32 -11.31 -9.32
CA GLY A 212 -9.54 -12.30 -8.56
C GLY A 212 -8.31 -12.82 -9.29
N TYR A 213 -7.87 -12.14 -10.36
CA TYR A 213 -6.68 -12.52 -11.12
C TYR A 213 -5.47 -11.69 -10.66
N TYR A 214 -4.54 -12.37 -9.99
CA TYR A 214 -3.30 -11.80 -9.49
C TYR A 214 -2.09 -12.16 -10.35
N VAL A 215 -1.16 -11.22 -10.49
CA VAL A 215 0.14 -11.42 -11.15
C VAL A 215 1.28 -10.83 -10.31
N GLN A 216 2.51 -11.22 -10.64
CA GLN A 216 3.71 -10.69 -9.97
C GLN A 216 3.82 -9.18 -10.16
N ARG A 217 4.40 -8.52 -9.15
CA ARG A 217 4.67 -7.08 -9.16
C ARG A 217 5.75 -6.65 -10.15
N ASP A 218 6.51 -7.60 -10.68
CA ASP A 218 7.62 -7.40 -11.58
C ASP A 218 7.20 -6.66 -12.86
N GLY A 219 7.92 -5.58 -13.18
CA GLY A 219 7.70 -4.78 -14.39
C GLY A 219 6.61 -3.69 -14.29
N VAL A 220 5.92 -3.61 -13.16
CA VAL A 220 4.80 -2.66 -13.00
C VAL A 220 5.24 -1.20 -13.03
N ASP A 221 6.42 -0.90 -12.48
CA ASP A 221 7.02 0.45 -12.54
C ASP A 221 7.39 0.85 -13.98
N ASP A 222 7.70 -0.14 -14.81
CA ASP A 222 7.93 0.04 -16.23
C ASP A 222 6.61 -0.06 -17.04
N GLY A 223 5.45 -0.24 -16.39
CA GLY A 223 4.12 -0.17 -17.00
C GLY A 223 3.65 -1.42 -17.75
N PHE A 224 4.09 -2.61 -17.35
CA PHE A 224 3.65 -3.90 -17.91
C PHE A 224 3.55 -4.96 -16.81
N TYR A 225 3.02 -6.14 -17.15
CA TYR A 225 3.05 -7.34 -16.32
C TYR A 225 3.40 -8.58 -17.16
N TYR A 226 3.76 -9.67 -16.50
CA TYR A 226 3.93 -10.98 -17.13
C TYR A 226 2.77 -11.91 -16.76
N ASP A 227 2.20 -12.60 -17.76
CA ASP A 227 1.29 -13.70 -17.50
C ASP A 227 2.03 -14.97 -17.04
N ARG A 228 1.28 -16.05 -16.77
CA ARG A 228 1.84 -17.33 -16.30
C ARG A 228 2.81 -17.97 -17.32
N ASP A 229 2.64 -17.70 -18.60
CA ASP A 229 3.52 -18.17 -19.68
C ASP A 229 4.72 -17.22 -19.90
N ARG A 230 4.96 -16.29 -18.96
CA ARG A 230 5.98 -15.24 -19.01
C ARG A 230 5.86 -14.33 -20.23
N ARG A 231 4.66 -14.19 -20.81
CA ARG A 231 4.41 -13.22 -21.88
C ARG A 231 4.11 -11.86 -21.27
N MET A 232 4.71 -10.83 -21.86
CA MET A 232 4.57 -9.46 -21.41
C MET A 232 3.32 -8.82 -22.01
N HIS A 233 2.54 -8.16 -21.15
CA HIS A 233 1.31 -7.44 -21.50
C HIS A 233 1.31 -6.04 -20.90
N ASP A 234 0.62 -5.09 -21.54
CA ASP A 234 0.41 -3.77 -20.96
C ASP A 234 -0.49 -3.86 -19.72
N LEU A 235 -0.24 -3.02 -18.71
CA LEU A 235 -1.11 -2.96 -17.55
C LEU A 235 -2.49 -2.38 -17.92
N PRO A 236 -3.60 -3.00 -17.49
CA PRO A 236 -4.93 -2.46 -17.69
C PRO A 236 -5.14 -1.19 -16.84
N GLU A 237 -5.93 -0.22 -17.28
CA GLU A 237 -6.05 1.07 -16.56
C GLU A 237 -6.49 0.96 -15.09
N HIS A 238 -7.24 -0.10 -14.77
CA HIS A 238 -7.84 -0.35 -13.46
C HIS A 238 -7.03 -1.28 -12.55
N TYR A 239 -5.77 -1.60 -12.90
CA TYR A 239 -4.93 -2.44 -12.03
C TYR A 239 -4.76 -1.82 -10.63
N ARG A 240 -4.59 -2.67 -9.62
CA ARG A 240 -4.28 -2.27 -8.25
C ARG A 240 -3.03 -3.02 -7.78
N ILE A 241 -2.21 -2.35 -7.00
CA ILE A 241 -1.10 -2.97 -6.26
C ILE A 241 -1.65 -3.29 -4.87
N ILE A 242 -1.61 -4.55 -4.47
CA ILE A 242 -2.15 -5.01 -3.20
C ILE A 242 -1.02 -5.64 -2.40
N SER A 243 -0.75 -5.09 -1.21
CA SER A 243 0.00 -5.81 -0.19
C SER A 243 -0.98 -6.60 0.67
N ARG A 244 -0.91 -7.93 0.56
CA ARG A 244 -1.74 -8.87 1.31
C ARG A 244 -1.02 -9.24 2.58
N LEU A 245 -1.60 -8.95 3.74
CA LEU A 245 -1.08 -9.38 5.03
C LEU A 245 -1.66 -10.75 5.35
N LEU A 246 -0.77 -11.74 5.52
CA LEU A 246 -1.17 -13.14 5.63
C LEU A 246 -1.55 -13.52 7.08
N ASN A 247 -1.01 -12.81 8.07
CA ASN A 247 -1.35 -12.94 9.49
C ASN A 247 -0.75 -11.77 10.30
N GLY A 248 -0.99 -11.77 11.62
CA GLY A 248 -0.43 -10.78 12.56
C GLY A 248 -1.44 -9.77 13.05
N GLN A 249 -0.98 -8.55 13.30
CA GLN A 249 -1.85 -7.45 13.73
C GLN A 249 -1.43 -6.09 13.16
N ILE A 250 -2.43 -5.27 12.86
CA ILE A 250 -2.25 -3.88 12.45
C ILE A 250 -2.62 -3.00 13.64
N MET A 251 -1.74 -2.07 14.00
CA MET A 251 -2.01 -1.09 15.05
C MET A 251 -2.24 0.28 14.42
N LEU A 252 -3.35 0.93 14.73
CA LEU A 252 -3.66 2.28 14.29
C LEU A 252 -3.60 3.24 15.48
N VAL A 253 -2.82 4.30 15.32
CA VAL A 253 -2.70 5.40 16.27
C VAL A 253 -2.86 6.73 15.55
N THR A 254 -3.17 7.80 16.28
CA THR A 254 -3.05 9.14 15.71
C THR A 254 -1.58 9.44 15.40
N LYS A 255 -1.32 10.21 14.33
CA LYS A 255 0.04 10.65 13.97
C LYS A 255 0.75 11.41 15.09
N GLY A 256 -0.02 12.10 15.93
CA GLY A 256 0.48 12.87 17.05
C GLY A 256 0.66 12.06 18.34
N SER A 257 0.55 10.73 18.31
CA SER A 257 0.69 9.86 19.49
C SER A 257 2.15 9.70 19.90
N ILE A 258 2.37 9.38 21.18
CA ILE A 258 3.67 8.98 21.72
C ILE A 258 4.19 7.74 20.99
N TRP A 259 3.30 6.77 20.70
CA TRP A 259 3.67 5.55 19.98
C TRP A 259 4.27 5.86 18.62
N ASN A 260 3.59 6.65 17.78
CA ASN A 260 4.10 6.99 16.46
C ASN A 260 5.40 7.83 16.52
N GLY A 261 5.61 8.59 17.59
CA GLY A 261 6.84 9.36 17.81
C GLY A 261 8.01 8.57 18.42
N ALA A 262 7.78 7.36 18.93
CA ALA A 262 8.80 6.59 19.63
C ALA A 262 9.79 5.92 18.66
N PRO A 263 11.11 5.89 18.98
CA PRO A 263 12.09 5.17 18.19
C PRO A 263 11.75 3.68 18.07
N GLY A 264 11.84 3.12 16.86
CA GLY A 264 11.70 1.69 16.63
C GLY A 264 10.27 1.16 16.47
N THR A 265 9.22 1.99 16.53
CA THR A 265 7.82 1.52 16.31
C THR A 265 7.54 1.08 14.87
N TYR A 266 8.40 1.45 13.93
CA TYR A 266 8.39 0.94 12.55
C TYR A 266 9.02 -0.45 12.41
N SER A 267 9.49 -1.07 13.49
CA SER A 267 10.02 -2.45 13.47
C SER A 267 8.94 -3.53 13.58
N GLY A 268 7.65 -3.15 13.64
CA GLY A 268 6.54 -4.09 13.81
C GLY A 268 6.42 -4.63 15.24
N THR A 269 6.98 -3.92 16.22
CA THR A 269 7.02 -4.40 17.61
C THR A 269 5.64 -4.64 18.21
N HIS A 270 4.61 -3.87 17.82
CA HIS A 270 3.23 -4.09 18.27
C HIS A 270 2.76 -5.51 17.99
N ASP A 271 3.25 -6.11 16.91
CA ASP A 271 2.84 -7.44 16.48
C ASP A 271 3.20 -8.56 17.45
N ARG A 272 4.17 -8.33 18.34
CA ARG A 272 4.64 -9.30 19.32
C ARG A 272 3.95 -9.23 20.67
N TYR A 273 3.13 -8.21 20.91
CA TYR A 273 2.55 -7.94 22.21
C TYR A 273 1.02 -7.99 22.18
N PRO A 274 0.38 -8.49 23.25
CA PRO A 274 -1.06 -8.36 23.41
C PRO A 274 -1.45 -6.91 23.71
N ALA A 275 -2.70 -6.55 23.41
CA ALA A 275 -3.25 -5.20 23.60
C ALA A 275 -3.01 -4.63 25.01
N ALA A 276 -3.15 -5.45 26.05
CA ALA A 276 -2.97 -5.03 27.44
C ALA A 276 -1.52 -4.57 27.74
N GLU A 277 -0.52 -5.25 27.17
CA GLU A 277 0.89 -4.88 27.34
C GLU A 277 1.22 -3.59 26.59
N ILE A 278 0.71 -3.44 25.37
CA ILE A 278 0.81 -2.20 24.59
C ILE A 278 0.20 -1.04 25.38
N ARG A 279 -1.02 -1.22 25.89
CA ARG A 279 -1.73 -0.24 26.71
C ARG A 279 -0.91 0.17 27.94
N SER A 280 -0.42 -0.80 28.71
CA SER A 280 0.40 -0.54 29.89
C SER A 280 1.70 0.20 29.54
N ALA A 281 2.31 -0.08 28.37
CA ALA A 281 3.49 0.63 27.92
C ALA A 281 3.19 2.10 27.58
N ILE A 282 2.06 2.37 26.92
CA ILE A 282 1.60 3.73 26.60
C ILE A 282 1.26 4.49 27.88
N GLU A 283 0.51 3.90 28.81
CA GLU A 283 0.16 4.52 30.10
C GLU A 283 1.42 4.90 30.90
N ARG A 284 2.43 4.02 30.97
CA ARG A 284 3.74 4.35 31.57
C ARG A 284 4.46 5.49 30.84
N ALA A 285 4.31 5.61 29.53
CA ALA A 285 4.91 6.70 28.77
C ALA A 285 4.20 8.04 29.06
N ILE A 286 2.87 8.03 29.17
CA ILE A 286 2.06 9.19 29.58
C ILE A 286 2.49 9.67 30.97
N SER A 287 2.53 8.78 31.97
CA SER A 287 2.91 9.16 33.33
C SER A 287 4.32 9.77 33.41
N ARG A 288 5.27 9.28 32.59
CA ARG A 288 6.63 9.84 32.53
C ARG A 288 6.68 11.21 31.87
N ARG A 289 5.88 11.43 30.82
CA ARG A 289 5.76 12.72 30.14
C ARG A 289 5.18 13.77 31.08
N ASP A 290 4.14 13.40 31.85
CA ASP A 290 3.42 14.34 32.70
C ASP A 290 4.17 14.66 34.01
N ALA A 291 5.17 13.85 34.37
CA ALA A 291 6.04 14.07 35.53
C ALA A 291 7.30 14.90 35.23
N ALA A 292 7.58 15.20 33.95
CA ALA A 292 8.74 15.96 33.49
C ALA A 292 8.39 17.43 33.27
#